data_AF-K0IDQ2-F1
#
_entry.id   AF-K0IDQ2-F1
#
_cell.length_a   1.000
_cell.length_b   1.000
_cell.length_c   1.000
_cell.angle_alpha   90.00
_cell.angle_beta   90.00
_cell.angle_gamma   90.00
#
_symmetry.space_group_name_H-M   'P 1'
#
loop_
_entity.id
_entity.type
_entity.pdbx_description
1 polymer ?
#
loop_
_entity_poly.entity_id
_entity_poly.type
_entity_poly.pdbx_seq_one_letter_code
_entity_poly.pdbx_strand_id
1 'polypeptide(L)'
;MNTNVLERASPTTSAEEKYGVSRKTCYKWKNRYLARGIDGLKDLSRRPHNTTEQKVTPELEQIIPGLLRLDSRFGTARIKFRLKRLGASLSSRTVYRVLKRHGA
;
A
#
# COMPACT_ATOMS: atom_id res chain seq x y z
N MET A 1 -45.58 -13.26 15.86
CA MET A 1 -44.60 -14.18 16.47
C MET A 1 -43.51 -14.43 15.45
N ASN A 2 -42.39 -13.70 15.55
CA ASN A 2 -41.32 -13.71 14.55
C ASN A 2 -40.42 -14.92 14.78
N THR A 3 -40.65 -15.98 14.01
CA THR A 3 -39.86 -17.20 14.03
C THR A 3 -38.49 -16.94 13.41
N ASN A 4 -37.48 -17.07 14.26
CA ASN A 4 -36.06 -16.94 14.00
C ASN A 4 -35.59 -18.05 13.05
N VAL A 5 -35.42 -17.76 11.76
CA VAL A 5 -35.00 -18.75 10.73
C VAL A 5 -33.48 -18.75 10.50
N LEU A 6 -32.68 -18.20 11.42
CA LEU A 6 -31.21 -18.18 11.29
C LEU A 6 -30.51 -19.33 12.03
N GLU A 7 -31.24 -20.21 12.73
CA GLU A 7 -30.68 -21.40 13.40
C GLU A 7 -30.73 -22.66 12.52
N ARG A 8 -29.92 -22.72 11.47
CA ARG A 8 -29.43 -24.01 10.91
C ARG A 8 -28.05 -23.82 10.28
N ALA A 9 -27.07 -23.39 11.09
CA ALA A 9 -25.68 -23.61 10.74
C ALA A 9 -25.27 -24.99 11.28
N SER A 10 -25.60 -26.06 10.54
CA SER A 10 -25.02 -27.39 10.77
C SER A 10 -23.48 -27.32 10.72
N PRO A 11 -22.79 -28.18 11.47
CA PRO A 11 -21.40 -27.98 11.82
C PRO A 11 -20.51 -28.22 10.61
N THR A 12 -19.98 -27.15 10.02
CA THR A 12 -18.62 -27.11 9.47
C THR A 12 -18.12 -28.30 8.62
N THR A 13 -19.00 -29.00 7.88
CA THR A 13 -18.65 -29.83 6.70
C THR A 13 -18.49 -28.89 5.49
N SER A 14 -17.90 -27.73 5.75
CA SER A 14 -16.52 -27.34 5.46
C SER A 14 -16.42 -27.01 3.98
N ALA A 15 -16.55 -25.73 3.64
CA ALA A 15 -16.26 -25.20 2.31
C ALA A 15 -14.89 -25.67 1.75
N GLU A 16 -14.04 -26.21 2.61
CA GLU A 16 -12.82 -26.98 2.33
C GLU A 16 -13.05 -28.17 1.38
N GLU A 17 -14.06 -29.01 1.60
CA GLU A 17 -14.32 -30.18 0.74
C GLU A 17 -14.99 -29.79 -0.58
N LYS A 18 -15.95 -28.87 -0.53
CA LYS A 18 -16.75 -28.52 -1.71
C LYS A 18 -16.08 -27.52 -2.65
N TYR A 19 -15.17 -26.70 -2.13
CA TYR A 19 -14.53 -25.61 -2.88
C TYR A 19 -13.01 -25.51 -2.68
N GLY A 20 -12.40 -26.37 -1.86
CA GLY A 20 -10.95 -26.32 -1.60
C GLY A 20 -10.51 -25.11 -0.76
N VAL A 21 -11.42 -24.43 -0.08
CA VAL A 21 -11.15 -23.16 0.61
C VAL A 21 -11.16 -23.35 2.12
N SER A 22 -10.07 -22.96 2.78
CA SER A 22 -9.97 -23.02 4.26
C SER A 22 -11.12 -22.29 4.95
N ARG A 23 -11.56 -22.79 6.11
CA ARG A 23 -12.54 -22.11 6.97
C ARG A 23 -12.19 -20.64 7.23
N LYS A 24 -10.90 -20.34 7.46
CA LYS A 24 -10.39 -18.98 7.67
C LYS A 24 -10.72 -18.04 6.51
N THR A 25 -10.59 -18.52 5.27
CA THR A 25 -10.92 -17.75 4.07
C THR A 25 -12.42 -17.49 3.96
N CYS A 26 -13.26 -18.49 4.28
CA CYS A 26 -14.72 -18.32 4.29
C CYS A 26 -15.18 -17.29 5.32
N TYR A 27 -14.66 -17.34 6.55
CA TYR A 27 -14.95 -16.33 7.57
C TYR A 27 -14.51 -14.93 7.13
N LYS A 28 -13.34 -14.82 6.49
CA LYS A 28 -12.84 -13.55 5.94
C LYS A 28 -13.76 -13.00 4.85
N TRP A 29 -14.23 -13.83 3.92
CA TRP A 29 -15.19 -13.41 2.89
C TRP A 29 -16.54 -13.03 3.47
N LYS A 30 -17.07 -13.82 4.41
CA LYS A 30 -18.31 -13.49 5.14
C LYS A 30 -18.22 -12.13 5.81
N ASN A 31 -17.16 -11.88 6.58
CA ASN A 31 -16.97 -10.60 7.28
C ASN A 31 -16.84 -9.42 6.29
N ARG A 32 -16.16 -9.61 5.16
CA ARG A 32 -16.05 -8.57 4.13
C ARG A 32 -17.38 -8.31 3.43
N TYR A 33 -18.14 -9.35 3.13
CA TYR A 33 -19.47 -9.23 2.53
C TYR A 33 -20.43 -8.51 3.47
N LEU A 34 -20.43 -8.85 4.76
CA LEU A 34 -21.24 -8.14 5.76
C LEU A 34 -20.87 -6.65 5.89
N ALA A 35 -19.59 -6.31 5.70
CA ALA A 35 -19.12 -4.93 5.84
C ALA A 35 -19.28 -4.06 4.57
N ARG A 36 -19.16 -4.64 3.37
CA ARG A 36 -19.05 -3.90 2.10
C ARG A 36 -19.91 -4.49 0.97
N GLY A 37 -20.78 -5.45 1.26
CA GLY A 37 -21.57 -6.15 0.26
C GLY A 37 -20.70 -6.88 -0.76
N ILE A 38 -21.15 -6.90 -2.02
CA ILE A 38 -20.47 -7.52 -3.15
C ILE A 38 -19.05 -6.95 -3.36
N ASP A 39 -18.83 -5.65 -3.09
CA ASP A 39 -17.51 -5.03 -3.21
C ASP A 39 -16.49 -5.61 -2.21
N GLY A 40 -16.95 -6.16 -1.09
CA GLY A 40 -16.09 -6.85 -0.12
C GLY A 40 -15.47 -8.14 -0.66
N LEU A 41 -16.05 -8.74 -1.70
CA LEU A 41 -15.56 -9.98 -2.31
C LEU A 41 -14.55 -9.74 -3.44
N LYS A 42 -14.39 -8.49 -3.90
CA LYS A 42 -13.37 -8.12 -4.87
C LYS A 42 -11.96 -8.28 -4.29
N ASP A 43 -10.98 -8.40 -5.18
CA ASP A 43 -9.57 -8.41 -4.78
C ASP A 43 -9.20 -7.08 -4.11
N LEU A 44 -8.94 -7.15 -2.81
CA LEU A 44 -8.47 -6.01 -2.03
C LEU A 44 -6.95 -5.96 -2.07
N SER A 45 -6.41 -4.74 -2.10
CA SER A 45 -4.97 -4.52 -2.01
C SER A 45 -4.38 -5.25 -0.80
N ARG A 46 -3.28 -5.99 -1.03
CA ARG A 46 -2.49 -6.64 0.01
C ARG A 46 -1.43 -5.72 0.62
N ARG A 47 -1.42 -4.45 0.21
CA ARG A 47 -0.46 -3.46 0.70
C ARG A 47 -0.69 -3.23 2.20
N PRO A 48 0.37 -3.12 3.02
CA PRO A 48 0.23 -2.77 4.43
C PRO A 48 -0.56 -1.47 4.57
N HIS A 49 -1.62 -1.49 5.40
CA HIS A 49 -2.41 -0.29 5.69
C HIS A 49 -1.56 0.83 6.30
N ASN A 50 -0.48 0.47 6.99
CA ASN A 50 0.42 1.40 7.68
C ASN A 50 1.67 1.77 6.84
N THR A 51 1.52 1.90 5.51
CA THR A 51 2.59 2.47 4.66
C THR A 51 2.44 3.99 4.59
N THR A 52 2.31 4.66 5.74
CA THR A 52 1.70 6.00 5.82
C THR A 52 2.68 7.13 5.59
N GLU A 53 3.96 6.94 5.90
CA GLU A 53 4.96 7.99 5.68
C GLU A 53 5.57 7.84 4.28
N GLN A 54 5.05 8.62 3.33
CA GLN A 54 5.82 8.92 2.13
C GLN A 54 7.10 9.61 2.57
N LYS A 55 8.23 8.89 2.52
CA LYS A 55 9.55 9.46 2.87
C LYS A 55 9.90 10.72 2.07
N VAL A 56 9.25 10.92 0.93
CA VAL A 56 9.42 12.09 0.07
C VAL A 56 8.20 12.97 0.26
N THR A 57 8.41 14.15 0.83
CA THR A 57 7.37 15.18 0.93
C THR A 57 7.31 15.98 -0.38
N PRO A 58 6.20 16.70 -0.65
CA PRO A 58 6.07 17.53 -1.85
C PRO A 58 7.20 18.56 -2.01
N GLU A 59 7.72 19.08 -0.89
CA GLU A 59 8.84 20.03 -0.90
C GLU A 59 10.12 19.35 -1.42
N LEU A 60 10.40 18.12 -0.99
CA LEU A 60 11.56 17.36 -1.46
C LEU A 60 11.44 16.97 -2.94
N GLU A 61 10.23 16.71 -3.43
CA GLU A 61 9.98 16.48 -4.86
C GLU A 61 10.37 17.68 -5.72
N GLN A 62 10.22 18.92 -5.22
CA GLN A 62 10.63 20.12 -5.95
C GLN A 62 12.11 20.45 -5.78
N ILE A 63 12.67 20.25 -4.58
CA ILE A 63 14.08 20.54 -4.29
C ILE A 63 15.02 19.65 -5.10
N ILE A 64 14.69 18.37 -5.28
CA ILE A 64 15.57 17.40 -5.95
C ILE A 64 15.90 17.78 -7.41
N PRO A 65 14.92 18.05 -8.29
CA PRO A 65 15.20 18.55 -9.64
C PRO A 65 15.87 19.92 -9.62
N GLY A 66 15.53 20.80 -8.66
CA GLY A 66 16.19 22.10 -8.50
C GLY A 66 17.69 21.97 -8.25
N LEU A 67 18.10 21.04 -7.39
CA LEU A 67 19.52 20.75 -7.13
C LEU A 67 20.24 20.26 -8.39
N LEU A 68 19.60 19.43 -9.23
CA LEU A 68 20.19 18.99 -10.48
C LEU A 68 20.31 20.13 -11.51
N ARG A 69 19.35 21.06 -11.56
CA ARG A 69 19.39 22.23 -12.44
C ARG A 69 20.48 23.24 -12.07
N LEU A 70 20.85 23.31 -10.78
CA LEU A 70 21.94 24.18 -10.32
C LEU A 70 23.32 23.72 -10.83
N ASP A 71 23.55 22.41 -10.90
CA ASP A 71 24.76 21.83 -11.49
C ASP A 71 24.45 20.41 -12.00
N SER A 72 24.46 20.23 -13.31
CA SER A 72 24.16 18.96 -13.97
C SER A 72 25.16 17.84 -13.63
N ARG A 73 26.33 18.18 -13.06
CA ARG A 73 27.31 17.20 -12.56
C ARG A 73 26.87 16.58 -11.23
N PHE A 74 25.81 17.08 -10.60
CA PHE A 74 25.29 16.50 -9.36
C PHE A 74 24.57 15.19 -9.64
N GLY A 75 25.33 14.09 -9.59
CA GLY A 75 24.76 12.77 -9.53
C GLY A 75 23.90 12.55 -8.26
N THR A 76 23.12 11.48 -8.25
CA THR A 76 22.19 11.12 -7.16
C THR A 76 22.84 11.08 -5.78
N ALA A 77 24.11 10.67 -5.70
CA ALA A 77 24.89 10.65 -4.46
C ALA A 77 25.18 12.07 -3.93
N ARG A 78 25.48 13.02 -4.81
CA ARG A 78 25.75 14.41 -4.44
C ARG A 78 24.47 15.12 -4.01
N ILE A 79 23.36 14.87 -4.71
CA ILE A 79 22.04 15.38 -4.33
C ILE A 79 21.63 14.83 -2.96
N LYS A 80 21.75 13.53 -2.74
CA LYS A 80 21.54 12.90 -1.43
C LYS A 80 22.36 13.59 -0.32
N PHE A 81 23.64 13.84 -0.57
CA PHE A 81 24.50 14.51 0.41
C PHE A 81 24.02 15.93 0.74
N ARG A 82 23.58 16.69 -0.27
CA ARG A 82 23.00 18.03 -0.06
C ARG A 82 21.68 17.98 0.69
N LEU A 83 20.78 17.05 0.35
CA LEU A 83 19.52 16.86 1.09
C LEU A 83 19.77 16.54 2.57
N LYS A 84 20.77 15.71 2.86
CA LYS A 84 21.15 15.39 4.25
C LYS A 84 21.56 16.65 5.02
N ARG A 85 22.27 17.59 4.37
CA ARG A 85 22.63 18.90 4.97
C ARG A 85 21.43 19.82 5.18
N LEU A 86 20.35 19.63 4.42
CA LEU A 86 19.08 20.34 4.57
C LEU A 86 18.12 19.65 5.57
N GLY A 87 18.59 18.63 6.29
CA GLY A 87 17.78 17.87 7.26
C GLY A 87 16.96 16.72 6.67
N ALA A 88 17.05 16.47 5.36
CA ALA A 88 16.30 15.43 4.68
C ALA A 88 17.16 14.20 4.36
N SER A 89 16.85 13.06 4.97
CA SER A 89 17.58 11.80 4.75
C SER A 89 16.87 10.91 3.74
N LEU A 90 17.32 10.94 2.48
CA LEU A 90 16.82 10.08 1.41
C LEU A 90 17.89 9.10 0.89
N SER A 91 17.45 7.95 0.39
CA SER A 91 18.35 7.02 -0.32
C SER A 91 18.64 7.52 -1.74
N SER A 92 19.80 7.18 -2.31
CA SER A 92 20.12 7.53 -3.70
C SER A 92 19.10 6.95 -4.69
N ARG A 93 18.54 5.78 -4.39
CA ARG A 93 17.45 5.16 -5.17
C ARG A 93 16.17 5.99 -5.12
N THR A 94 15.86 6.59 -3.98
CA THR A 94 14.70 7.49 -3.83
C THR A 94 14.90 8.75 -4.65
N VAL A 95 16.07 9.38 -4.57
CA VAL A 95 16.44 10.55 -5.37
C VAL A 95 16.33 10.24 -6.86
N TYR A 96 16.88 9.11 -7.32
CA TYR A 96 16.75 8.66 -8.71
C TYR A 96 15.28 8.49 -9.14
N ARG A 97 14.43 7.89 -8.30
CA ARG A 97 13.01 7.72 -8.61
C ARG A 97 12.27 9.05 -8.75
N VAL A 98 12.63 10.03 -7.92
CA VAL A 98 12.07 11.39 -8.02
C VAL A 98 12.53 12.02 -9.33
N LEU A 99 13.83 12.04 -9.63
CA LEU A 99 14.35 12.59 -10.89
C LEU A 99 13.69 11.95 -12.12
N LYS A 100 13.59 10.61 -12.15
CA LYS A 100 12.95 9.87 -13.25
C LYS A 100 11.47 10.24 -13.41
N ARG A 101 10.74 10.51 -12.33
CA ARG A 101 9.34 10.96 -12.37
C ARG A 101 9.21 12.34 -13.00
N HIS A 102 10.23 13.19 -12.84
CA HIS A 102 10.29 14.55 -13.38
C HIS A 102 11.00 14.66 -14.74
N GLY A 103 11.32 13.52 -15.38
CA GLY A 103 11.92 13.49 -16.72
C GLY A 103 13.39 13.89 -16.77
N ALA A 104 14.11 13.78 -15.64
CA ALA A 104 15.54 14.06 -15.52
C ALA A 104 16.39 12.78 -15.42
#